data_AF-A0A534ZPN8-F1
#
_entry.id   AF-A0A534ZPN8-F1
#
_cell.length_a   1.000
_cell.length_b   1.000
_cell.length_c   1.000
_cell.angle_alpha   90.00
_cell.angle_beta   90.00
_cell.angle_gamma   90.00
#
_symmetry.space_group_name_H-M   'P 1'
#
loop_
_entity.id
_entity.type
_entity.pdbx_description
1 polymer ?
#
loop_
_entity_poly.entity_id
_entity_poly.type
_entity_poly.pdbx_seq_one_letter_code
_entity_poly.pdbx_strand_id
1 'polypeptide(L)'
;CHYGESSGTTGASNSVWLTASDLARSAQAVQRTHPDVFAPGRVILNRFPFMAAPAHLIQLIAQAGGGVAIPAGNINWDVPFPRALELAVQTGAQVVAGLPLEPVVLGAIARARGLDPARDMPVDALFLGGAPLPPALQGRLARDWGARVIELYGSTETMLLGTSCAAGTLHLETALAYCEVLDLERGEPVPDGCEGELVVTTLGIEGSPLVRFDTGDVVRRAAGPCACGSPRPAVTVLGRALDRVEVSGRCVHPYELIDAAAAAADALGSAVFFAVLLPGRVLVRIEGQARVGDPVAAFRGRLPDLPIEIEEVAAGDLLDVEMLSRSPHVYKPVVLSDWRRPGRRILTVIEGMMEWPRPGWAEGRRWLARTLRTARRRRRLVRELRLAARSRR
;
A
#
# COMPACT_ATOMS: atom_id res chain seq x y z
N CYS A 1 2.63 -26.10 8.11
CA CYS A 1 3.56 -25.16 8.74
C CYS A 1 3.93 -24.13 7.70
N HIS A 2 3.83 -22.83 8.00
CA HIS A 2 4.25 -21.73 7.15
C HIS A 2 5.45 -21.04 7.80
N TYR A 3 6.44 -20.69 6.98
CA TYR A 3 7.57 -19.87 7.36
C TYR A 3 7.41 -18.51 6.69
N GLY A 4 7.48 -17.45 7.47
CA GLY A 4 7.43 -16.07 6.98
C GLY A 4 8.63 -15.29 7.47
N GLU A 5 9.04 -14.30 6.68
CA GLU A 5 10.04 -13.31 7.10
C GLU A 5 9.45 -11.90 6.98
N SER A 6 9.69 -11.07 7.99
CA SER A 6 9.50 -9.63 7.85
C SER A 6 10.85 -8.97 7.53
N SER A 7 10.85 -8.02 6.59
CA SER A 7 12.03 -7.22 6.22
C SER A 7 12.30 -6.13 7.27
N GLY A 8 12.43 -6.52 8.54
CA GLY A 8 12.47 -5.64 9.71
C GLY A 8 13.24 -4.33 9.50
N THR A 9 12.79 -3.26 10.14
CA THR A 9 13.37 -1.90 9.97
C THR A 9 14.82 -1.77 10.43
N THR A 10 15.35 -2.75 11.16
CA THR A 10 16.74 -2.81 11.63
C THR A 10 17.71 -3.44 10.62
N GLY A 11 17.19 -3.98 9.51
CA GLY A 11 17.99 -4.67 8.50
C GLY A 11 18.23 -6.17 8.78
N ALA A 12 17.87 -6.66 9.97
CA ALA A 12 17.79 -8.08 10.26
C ALA A 12 16.38 -8.61 9.97
N SER A 13 16.28 -9.76 9.31
CA SER A 13 15.00 -10.43 9.06
C SER A 13 14.45 -11.03 10.36
N ASN A 14 13.18 -10.78 10.66
CA ASN A 14 12.48 -11.52 11.70
C ASN A 14 11.77 -12.71 11.06
N SER A 15 12.14 -13.92 11.52
CA SER A 15 11.57 -15.17 11.03
C SER A 15 10.46 -15.66 11.95
N VAL A 16 9.37 -16.15 11.37
CA VAL A 16 8.20 -16.62 12.11
C VAL A 16 7.77 -17.96 11.55
N TRP A 17 7.42 -18.88 12.45
CA TRP A 17 6.87 -20.19 12.12
C TRP A 17 5.41 -20.24 12.55
N LEU A 18 4.54 -20.70 11.67
CA LEU A 18 3.11 -20.81 11.92
C LEU A 18 2.62 -22.21 11.63
N THR A 19 1.81 -22.78 12.51
CA THR A 19 1.13 -24.04 12.25
C THR A 19 0.02 -23.84 11.20
N ALA A 20 -0.53 -24.94 10.68
CA ALA A 20 -1.72 -24.85 9.83
C ALA A 20 -2.95 -24.32 10.61
N SER A 21 -3.03 -24.65 11.91
CA SER A 21 -4.09 -24.18 12.81
C SER A 21 -4.02 -22.67 13.01
N ASP A 22 -2.81 -22.11 13.15
CA ASP A 22 -2.60 -20.67 13.32
C ASP A 22 -3.20 -19.87 12.14
N LEU A 23 -2.90 -20.29 10.91
CA LEU A 23 -3.48 -19.71 9.69
C LEU A 23 -4.99 -19.91 9.60
N ALA A 24 -5.49 -21.10 9.93
CA ALA A 24 -6.91 -21.41 9.86
C ALA A 24 -7.76 -20.55 10.82
N ARG A 25 -7.25 -20.27 12.03
CA ARG A 25 -7.94 -19.40 12.99
C ARG A 25 -8.07 -17.97 12.50
N SER A 26 -6.99 -17.40 11.96
CA SER A 26 -7.04 -16.08 11.32
C SER A 26 -7.98 -16.07 10.12
N ALA A 27 -7.97 -17.13 9.30
CA ALA A 27 -8.83 -17.26 8.14
C ALA A 27 -10.31 -17.24 8.53
N GLN A 28 -10.68 -18.02 9.55
CA GLN A 28 -12.06 -18.06 10.06
C GLN A 28 -12.51 -16.70 10.60
N ALA A 29 -11.65 -15.94 11.28
CA ALA A 29 -11.99 -14.61 11.78
C ALA A 29 -12.30 -13.62 10.65
N VAL A 30 -11.47 -13.61 9.59
CA VAL A 30 -11.74 -12.79 8.39
C VAL A 30 -13.01 -13.24 7.70
N GLN A 31 -13.21 -14.55 7.49
CA GLN A 31 -14.38 -15.09 6.81
C GLN A 31 -15.69 -14.77 7.54
N ARG A 32 -15.70 -14.83 8.88
CA ARG A 32 -16.87 -14.41 9.69
C ARG A 32 -17.19 -12.92 9.53
N THR A 33 -16.16 -12.09 9.39
CA THR A 33 -16.34 -10.64 9.26
C THR A 33 -16.77 -10.24 7.85
N HIS A 34 -16.33 -10.97 6.83
CA HIS A 34 -16.53 -10.66 5.41
C HIS A 34 -17.06 -11.87 4.60
N PRO A 35 -18.21 -12.46 4.98
CA PRO A 35 -18.72 -13.66 4.33
C PRO A 35 -19.10 -13.44 2.86
N ASP A 36 -19.48 -12.22 2.50
CA ASP A 36 -19.82 -11.79 1.15
C ASP A 36 -18.60 -11.71 0.21
N VAL A 37 -17.45 -11.24 0.73
CA VAL A 37 -16.19 -11.15 -0.04
C VAL A 37 -15.69 -12.53 -0.44
N PHE A 38 -15.77 -13.48 0.49
CA PHE A 38 -15.24 -14.83 0.39
C PHE A 38 -16.33 -15.89 0.21
N ALA A 39 -17.48 -15.51 -0.37
CA ALA A 39 -18.56 -16.42 -0.68
C ALA A 39 -18.14 -17.47 -1.75
N PRO A 40 -18.85 -18.61 -1.83
CA PRO A 40 -18.61 -19.61 -2.88
C PRO A 40 -18.66 -19.01 -4.29
N GLY A 41 -17.75 -19.44 -5.16
CA GLY A 41 -17.66 -18.98 -6.56
C GLY A 41 -17.01 -17.61 -6.76
N ARG A 42 -16.64 -16.90 -5.69
CA ARG A 42 -15.90 -15.63 -5.78
C ARG A 42 -14.48 -15.86 -6.30
N VAL A 43 -14.03 -14.98 -7.18
CA VAL A 43 -12.68 -14.96 -7.76
C VAL A 43 -11.91 -13.78 -7.18
N ILE A 44 -10.82 -14.07 -6.49
CA ILE A 44 -9.98 -13.10 -5.79
C ILE A 44 -8.62 -13.04 -6.50
N LEU A 45 -8.25 -11.86 -7.00
CA LEU A 45 -6.90 -11.57 -7.44
C LEU A 45 -6.03 -11.26 -6.23
N ASN A 46 -5.21 -12.23 -5.81
CA ASN A 46 -4.33 -12.08 -4.65
C ASN A 46 -2.97 -11.51 -5.06
N ARG A 47 -2.75 -10.24 -4.74
CA ARG A 47 -1.58 -9.41 -5.03
C ARG A 47 -0.70 -9.15 -3.80
N PHE A 48 -0.90 -9.84 -2.69
CA PHE A 48 0.07 -9.79 -1.59
C PHE A 48 1.34 -10.57 -1.94
N PRO A 49 2.53 -10.17 -1.45
CA PRO A 49 3.75 -10.95 -1.66
C PRO A 49 3.64 -12.29 -0.92
N PHE A 50 3.93 -13.40 -1.59
CA PHE A 50 3.78 -14.75 -1.01
C PHE A 50 4.83 -15.10 0.07
N MET A 51 5.84 -14.27 0.27
CA MET A 51 6.69 -14.36 1.47
C MET A 51 6.01 -13.81 2.73
N ALA A 52 4.92 -13.04 2.56
CA ALA A 52 4.17 -12.46 3.67
C ALA A 52 2.91 -13.29 3.96
N ALA A 53 2.60 -13.44 5.26
CA ALA A 53 1.49 -14.24 5.72
C ALA A 53 0.10 -13.85 5.15
N PRO A 54 -0.22 -12.56 4.88
CA PRO A 54 -1.50 -12.19 4.27
C PRO A 54 -1.80 -12.89 2.94
N ALA A 55 -0.79 -13.17 2.11
CA ALA A 55 -1.01 -13.86 0.84
C ALA A 55 -1.56 -15.28 1.06
N HIS A 56 -0.98 -16.01 2.01
CA HIS A 56 -1.43 -17.36 2.39
C HIS A 56 -2.78 -17.33 3.09
N LEU A 57 -3.02 -16.32 3.93
CA LEU A 57 -4.30 -16.11 4.58
C LEU A 57 -5.42 -15.96 3.55
N ILE A 58 -5.27 -15.05 2.58
CA ILE A 58 -6.26 -14.83 1.51
C ILE A 58 -6.46 -16.08 0.67
N GLN A 59 -5.38 -16.80 0.34
CA GLN A 59 -5.46 -18.06 -0.40
C GLN A 59 -6.30 -19.09 0.35
N LEU A 60 -6.04 -19.27 1.64
CA LEU A 60 -6.74 -20.23 2.50
C LEU A 60 -8.22 -19.87 2.66
N ILE A 61 -8.54 -18.60 2.93
CA ILE A 61 -9.92 -18.14 3.09
C ILE A 61 -10.73 -18.40 1.82
N ALA A 62 -10.18 -18.06 0.65
CA ALA A 62 -10.84 -18.27 -0.63
C ALA A 62 -11.14 -19.75 -0.88
N GLN A 63 -10.15 -20.62 -0.69
CA GLN A 63 -10.28 -22.06 -0.90
C GLN A 63 -11.27 -22.70 0.09
N ALA A 64 -11.20 -22.31 1.37
CA ALA A 64 -12.11 -22.80 2.40
C ALA A 64 -13.55 -22.30 2.20
N GLY A 65 -13.72 -21.10 1.63
CA GLY A 65 -15.03 -20.51 1.30
C GLY A 65 -15.66 -21.04 0.01
N GLY A 66 -15.01 -21.95 -0.72
CA GLY A 66 -15.50 -22.45 -2.01
C GLY A 66 -15.33 -21.45 -3.17
N GLY A 67 -14.49 -20.44 -3.00
CA GLY A 67 -14.06 -19.51 -4.03
C GLY A 67 -12.69 -19.89 -4.63
N VAL A 68 -12.14 -18.98 -5.41
CA VAL A 68 -10.84 -19.12 -6.08
C VAL A 68 -9.98 -17.92 -5.72
N ALA A 69 -8.79 -18.15 -5.17
CA ALA A 69 -7.75 -17.14 -5.12
C ALA A 69 -6.72 -17.41 -6.23
N ILE A 70 -6.52 -16.40 -7.09
CA ILE A 70 -5.47 -16.36 -8.10
C ILE A 70 -4.20 -15.90 -7.40
N PRO A 71 -3.17 -16.76 -7.25
CA PRO A 71 -1.95 -16.44 -6.52
C PRO A 71 -1.00 -15.60 -7.39
N ALA A 72 -1.44 -14.40 -7.80
CA ALA A 72 -0.66 -13.51 -8.64
C ALA A 72 0.58 -12.97 -7.92
N GLY A 73 0.50 -12.84 -6.60
CA GLY A 73 1.52 -12.23 -5.78
C GLY A 73 1.77 -10.76 -6.17
N ASN A 74 2.76 -10.12 -5.57
CA ASN A 74 3.44 -8.96 -6.15
C ASN A 74 4.94 -9.09 -5.93
N ILE A 75 5.74 -8.09 -6.35
CA ILE A 75 7.20 -8.10 -6.17
C ILE A 75 7.81 -9.37 -6.83
N ASN A 76 7.21 -9.81 -7.95
CA ASN A 76 7.61 -11.00 -8.68
C ASN A 76 7.63 -10.73 -10.19
N TRP A 77 8.36 -11.58 -10.90
CA TRP A 77 8.57 -11.49 -12.35
C TRP A 77 7.45 -12.16 -13.14
N ASP A 78 6.75 -13.11 -12.51
CA ASP A 78 5.76 -13.96 -13.18
C ASP A 78 4.48 -13.19 -13.52
N VAL A 79 4.06 -12.26 -12.65
CA VAL A 79 2.83 -11.50 -12.79
C VAL A 79 3.09 -9.99 -12.57
N PRO A 80 3.65 -9.28 -13.56
CA PRO A 80 3.72 -7.83 -13.53
C PRO A 80 2.33 -7.20 -13.63
N PHE A 81 2.20 -5.91 -13.34
CA PHE A 81 0.91 -5.21 -13.30
C PHE A 81 0.03 -5.35 -14.56
N PRO A 82 0.56 -5.28 -15.80
CA PRO A 82 -0.23 -5.58 -17.01
C PRO A 82 -0.88 -6.94 -17.00
N ARG A 83 -0.11 -7.95 -16.58
CA ARG A 83 -0.56 -9.33 -16.54
C ARG A 83 -1.59 -9.52 -15.43
N ALA A 84 -1.39 -8.88 -14.27
CA ALA A 84 -2.37 -8.86 -13.19
C ALA A 84 -3.71 -8.26 -13.65
N LEU A 85 -3.69 -7.15 -14.40
CA LEU A 85 -4.90 -6.56 -14.98
C LEU A 85 -5.57 -7.50 -15.99
N GLU A 86 -4.80 -8.12 -16.89
CA GLU A 86 -5.32 -9.10 -17.84
C GLU A 86 -5.96 -10.30 -17.14
N LEU A 87 -5.34 -10.81 -16.07
CA LEU A 87 -5.90 -11.88 -15.24
C LEU A 87 -7.21 -11.43 -14.59
N ALA A 88 -7.27 -10.22 -14.04
CA ALA A 88 -8.50 -9.67 -13.45
C ALA A 88 -9.64 -9.66 -14.47
N VAL A 89 -9.39 -9.17 -15.68
CA VAL A 89 -10.39 -9.14 -16.77
C VAL A 89 -10.77 -10.55 -17.22
N GLN A 90 -9.79 -11.40 -17.51
CA GLN A 90 -10.02 -12.75 -18.06
C GLN A 90 -10.78 -13.67 -17.11
N THR A 91 -10.49 -13.56 -15.82
CA THR A 91 -11.10 -14.41 -14.79
C THR A 91 -12.36 -13.79 -14.18
N GLY A 92 -12.65 -12.53 -14.51
CA GLY A 92 -13.73 -11.77 -13.92
C GLY A 92 -13.54 -11.54 -12.42
N ALA A 93 -12.30 -11.35 -11.95
CA ALA A 93 -11.99 -11.22 -10.52
C ALA A 93 -12.82 -10.11 -9.86
N GLN A 94 -13.56 -10.46 -8.81
CA GLN A 94 -14.42 -9.51 -8.10
C GLN A 94 -13.73 -8.88 -6.89
N VAL A 95 -12.64 -9.48 -6.41
CA VAL A 95 -11.86 -8.95 -5.29
C VAL A 95 -10.42 -8.75 -5.72
N VAL A 96 -9.84 -7.60 -5.39
CA VAL A 96 -8.39 -7.38 -5.45
C VAL A 96 -7.87 -7.29 -4.03
N ALA A 97 -7.00 -8.23 -3.66
CA ALA A 97 -6.37 -8.27 -2.34
C ALA A 97 -4.89 -7.89 -2.44
N GLY A 98 -4.39 -6.92 -1.67
CA GLY A 98 -2.99 -6.51 -1.79
C GLY A 98 -2.59 -5.27 -0.99
N LEU A 99 -1.49 -4.64 -1.39
CA LEU A 99 -1.07 -3.36 -0.81
C LEU A 99 -1.97 -2.21 -1.32
N PRO A 100 -2.16 -1.11 -0.58
CA PRO A 100 -2.95 0.04 -1.01
C PRO A 100 -2.59 0.64 -2.37
N LEU A 101 -1.34 0.49 -2.83
CA LEU A 101 -0.94 0.98 -4.15
C LEU A 101 -1.29 0.03 -5.31
N GLU A 102 -1.56 -1.25 -5.05
CA GLU A 102 -1.98 -2.19 -6.11
C GLU A 102 -3.20 -1.67 -6.90
N PRO A 103 -4.32 -1.27 -6.25
CA PRO A 103 -5.46 -0.70 -6.99
C PRO A 103 -5.17 0.66 -7.63
N VAL A 104 -4.21 1.45 -7.13
CA VAL A 104 -3.81 2.72 -7.78
C VAL A 104 -3.13 2.43 -9.11
N VAL A 105 -2.13 1.54 -9.12
CA VAL A 105 -1.37 1.22 -10.34
C VAL A 105 -2.23 0.46 -11.35
N LEU A 106 -3.01 -0.52 -10.90
CA LEU A 106 -3.93 -1.26 -11.77
C LEU A 106 -4.98 -0.34 -12.38
N GLY A 107 -5.53 0.59 -11.60
CA GLY A 107 -6.51 1.57 -12.08
C GLY A 107 -5.92 2.52 -13.12
N ALA A 108 -4.68 2.99 -12.91
CA ALA A 108 -3.98 3.82 -13.89
C ALA A 108 -3.71 3.07 -15.20
N ILE A 109 -3.26 1.81 -15.15
CA ILE A 109 -3.05 0.97 -16.34
C ILE A 109 -4.37 0.70 -17.06
N ALA A 110 -5.45 0.43 -16.32
CA ALA A 110 -6.78 0.21 -16.90
C ALA A 110 -7.24 1.44 -17.70
N ARG A 111 -7.14 2.64 -17.12
CA ARG A 111 -7.50 3.89 -17.80
C ARG A 111 -6.63 4.16 -19.01
N ALA A 112 -5.32 3.90 -18.92
CA ALA A 112 -4.41 4.02 -20.06
C ALA A 112 -4.76 3.04 -21.21
N ARG A 113 -5.45 1.94 -20.90
CA ARG A 113 -5.99 0.97 -21.87
C ARG A 113 -7.45 1.27 -22.28
N GLY A 114 -7.99 2.42 -21.87
CA GLY A 114 -9.37 2.82 -22.19
C GLY A 114 -10.46 2.12 -21.38
N LEU A 115 -10.10 1.46 -20.28
CA LEU A 115 -11.05 0.84 -19.34
C LEU A 115 -11.28 1.77 -18.15
N ASP A 116 -12.54 1.93 -17.77
CA ASP A 116 -12.94 2.56 -16.52
C ASP A 116 -13.05 1.49 -15.42
N PRO A 117 -12.20 1.49 -14.38
CA PRO A 117 -12.22 0.45 -13.35
C PRO A 117 -13.57 0.30 -12.66
N ALA A 118 -14.34 1.38 -12.48
CA ALA A 118 -15.64 1.32 -11.80
C ALA A 118 -16.77 0.77 -12.67
N ARG A 119 -16.62 0.82 -14.00
CA ARG A 119 -17.68 0.42 -14.95
C ARG A 119 -17.37 -0.85 -15.71
N ASP A 120 -16.11 -1.04 -16.07
CA ASP A 120 -15.69 -2.08 -17.01
C ASP A 120 -15.01 -3.26 -16.30
N MET A 121 -14.71 -3.15 -15.00
CA MET A 121 -14.15 -4.24 -14.19
C MET A 121 -15.20 -4.77 -13.20
N PRO A 122 -15.27 -6.09 -12.95
CA PRO A 122 -16.22 -6.68 -12.02
C PRO A 122 -15.80 -6.57 -10.54
N VAL A 123 -14.78 -5.77 -10.23
CA VAL A 123 -14.22 -5.63 -8.89
C VAL A 123 -15.18 -4.85 -8.01
N ASP A 124 -15.67 -5.46 -6.94
CA ASP A 124 -16.60 -4.84 -5.98
C ASP A 124 -15.99 -4.72 -4.56
N ALA A 125 -14.81 -5.31 -4.32
CA ALA A 125 -14.09 -5.21 -3.07
C ALA A 125 -12.57 -5.10 -3.25
N LEU A 126 -11.96 -4.16 -2.52
CA LEU A 126 -10.51 -3.97 -2.41
C LEU A 126 -10.09 -4.36 -0.99
N PHE A 127 -9.41 -5.50 -0.83
CA PHE A 127 -9.00 -6.04 0.47
C PHE A 127 -7.52 -5.72 0.73
N LEU A 128 -7.25 -4.64 1.44
CA LEU A 128 -5.96 -3.96 1.44
C LEU A 128 -5.27 -3.99 2.81
N GLY A 129 -3.94 -4.16 2.83
CA GLY A 129 -3.17 -4.16 4.07
C GLY A 129 -1.68 -3.94 3.86
N GLY A 130 -0.91 -3.87 4.95
CA GLY A 130 0.57 -3.78 4.91
C GLY A 130 1.15 -2.38 4.62
N ALA A 131 0.30 -1.37 4.51
CA ALA A 131 0.67 0.05 4.49
C ALA A 131 -0.51 0.91 5.02
N PRO A 132 -0.26 2.16 5.44
CA PRO A 132 -1.30 3.08 5.90
C PRO A 132 -2.41 3.26 4.87
N LEU A 133 -3.66 3.19 5.32
CA LEU A 133 -4.84 3.32 4.47
C LEU A 133 -5.80 4.37 5.06
N PRO A 134 -5.48 5.67 4.97
CA PRO A 134 -6.27 6.71 5.62
C PRO A 134 -7.56 7.07 4.86
N PRO A 135 -8.53 7.78 5.47
CA PRO A 135 -9.88 7.94 4.92
C PRO A 135 -9.93 8.64 3.56
N ALA A 136 -9.03 9.60 3.28
CA ALA A 136 -8.96 10.22 1.95
C ALA A 136 -8.64 9.18 0.87
N LEU A 137 -7.61 8.37 1.12
CA LEU A 137 -7.17 7.34 0.20
C LEU A 137 -8.23 6.25 0.05
N GLN A 138 -8.86 5.81 1.15
CA GLN A 138 -9.98 4.86 1.10
C GLN A 138 -11.13 5.39 0.24
N GLY A 139 -11.59 6.61 0.50
CA GLY A 139 -12.68 7.23 -0.23
C GLY A 139 -12.35 7.39 -1.72
N ARG A 140 -11.10 7.72 -2.05
CA ARG A 140 -10.65 7.80 -3.44
C ARG A 140 -10.66 6.45 -4.12
N LEU A 141 -10.04 5.44 -3.53
CA LEU A 141 -10.00 4.07 -4.07
C LEU A 141 -11.41 3.50 -4.25
N ALA A 142 -12.31 3.75 -3.30
CA ALA A 142 -13.70 3.32 -3.40
C ALA A 142 -14.42 3.94 -4.60
N ARG A 143 -14.23 5.24 -4.86
CA ARG A 143 -14.82 5.92 -6.03
C ARG A 143 -14.18 5.45 -7.35
N ASP A 144 -12.86 5.33 -7.37
CA ASP A 144 -12.09 4.97 -8.57
C ASP A 144 -12.46 3.58 -9.10
N TRP A 145 -12.83 2.67 -8.21
CA TRP A 145 -13.17 1.28 -8.53
C TRP A 145 -14.65 0.95 -8.37
N GLY A 146 -15.48 1.86 -7.85
CA GLY A 146 -16.87 1.54 -7.51
C GLY A 146 -16.99 0.41 -6.48
N ALA A 147 -15.98 0.25 -5.61
CA ALA A 147 -15.77 -0.93 -4.77
C ALA A 147 -15.69 -0.58 -3.29
N ARG A 148 -16.05 -1.52 -2.41
CA ARG A 148 -15.82 -1.38 -0.97
C ARG A 148 -14.33 -1.56 -0.66
N VAL A 149 -13.75 -0.63 0.09
CA VAL A 149 -12.39 -0.76 0.62
C VAL A 149 -12.45 -1.43 1.99
N ILE A 150 -11.66 -2.49 2.16
CA ILE A 150 -11.58 -3.27 3.39
C ILE A 150 -10.13 -3.25 3.86
N GLU A 151 -9.92 -2.75 5.07
CA GLU A 151 -8.61 -2.71 5.70
C GLU A 151 -8.30 -4.03 6.42
N LEU A 152 -7.07 -4.52 6.25
CA LEU A 152 -6.49 -5.65 6.94
C LEU A 152 -5.26 -5.18 7.72
N TYR A 153 -5.25 -5.40 9.03
CA TYR A 153 -4.16 -5.05 9.91
C TYR A 153 -3.56 -6.27 10.60
N GLY A 154 -2.23 -6.29 10.68
CA GLY A 154 -1.46 -7.42 11.16
C GLY A 154 0.01 -7.31 10.76
N SER A 155 0.80 -8.28 11.20
CA SER A 155 2.22 -8.42 10.83
C SER A 155 2.56 -9.89 10.57
N THR A 156 3.76 -10.16 10.05
CA THR A 156 4.25 -11.54 9.90
C THR A 156 4.34 -12.24 11.26
N GLU A 157 4.72 -11.51 12.31
CA GLU A 157 4.87 -11.99 13.69
C GLU A 157 3.51 -12.27 14.36
N THR A 158 2.51 -11.41 14.12
CA THR A 158 1.25 -11.42 14.86
C THR A 158 0.08 -12.04 14.11
N MET A 159 0.23 -12.31 12.81
CA MET A 159 -0.85 -12.68 11.90
C MET A 159 -1.94 -11.60 11.81
N LEU A 160 -3.21 -11.96 11.95
CA LEU A 160 -4.32 -11.03 11.91
C LEU A 160 -4.46 -10.33 13.27
N LEU A 161 -4.33 -9.01 13.28
CA LEU A 161 -4.67 -8.18 14.44
C LEU A 161 -6.02 -7.50 14.30
N GLY A 162 -6.48 -7.23 13.08
CA GLY A 162 -7.78 -6.59 12.87
C GLY A 162 -8.19 -6.47 11.41
N THR A 163 -9.46 -6.16 11.21
CA THR A 163 -10.00 -5.81 9.89
C THR A 163 -11.13 -4.78 10.01
N SER A 164 -11.33 -3.97 8.96
CA SER A 164 -12.41 -2.99 8.95
C SER A 164 -13.78 -3.67 8.93
N CYS A 165 -14.75 -3.13 9.67
CA CYS A 165 -16.15 -3.52 9.58
C CYS A 165 -16.85 -2.93 8.34
N ALA A 166 -18.13 -3.23 8.16
CA ALA A 166 -18.94 -2.68 7.07
C ALA A 166 -19.07 -1.14 7.09
N ALA A 167 -18.84 -0.50 8.24
CA ALA A 167 -18.79 0.97 8.37
C ALA A 167 -17.40 1.57 8.10
N GLY A 168 -16.43 0.77 7.64
CA GLY A 168 -15.06 1.21 7.34
C GLY A 168 -14.16 1.42 8.55
N THR A 169 -14.60 1.07 9.76
CA THR A 169 -13.79 1.20 10.99
C THR A 169 -12.97 -0.06 11.24
N LEU A 170 -11.66 0.07 11.41
CA LEU A 170 -10.77 -1.02 11.79
C LEU A 170 -11.03 -1.48 13.23
N HIS A 171 -11.38 -2.76 13.41
CA HIS A 171 -11.55 -3.37 14.72
C HIS A 171 -10.45 -4.39 15.00
N LEU A 172 -9.92 -4.37 16.21
CA LEU A 172 -9.00 -5.41 16.69
C LEU A 172 -9.72 -6.74 16.91
N GLU A 173 -9.08 -7.85 16.53
CA GLU A 173 -9.60 -9.20 16.71
C GLU A 173 -9.17 -9.77 18.06
N THR A 174 -9.93 -9.41 19.10
CA THR A 174 -9.62 -9.76 20.50
C THR A 174 -9.67 -11.27 20.79
N ALA A 175 -10.24 -12.09 19.90
CA ALA A 175 -10.18 -13.55 20.01
C ALA A 175 -8.84 -14.15 19.54
N LEU A 176 -8.04 -13.38 18.78
CA LEU A 176 -6.73 -13.80 18.28
C LEU A 176 -5.57 -13.14 19.02
N ALA A 177 -5.79 -11.99 19.65
CA ALA A 177 -4.74 -11.27 20.35
C ALA A 177 -5.30 -10.46 21.53
N TYR A 178 -4.51 -10.38 22.60
CA TYR A 178 -4.66 -9.37 23.63
C TYR A 178 -3.80 -8.16 23.27
N CYS A 179 -4.43 -7.01 23.13
CA CYS A 179 -3.80 -5.78 22.67
C CYS A 179 -3.82 -4.71 23.77
N GLU A 180 -2.65 -4.23 24.12
CA GLU A 180 -2.45 -3.09 25.02
C GLU A 180 -2.10 -1.86 24.18
N VAL A 181 -2.63 -0.69 24.54
CA VAL A 181 -2.23 0.59 23.94
C VAL A 181 -1.58 1.41 25.04
N LEU A 182 -0.25 1.50 25.01
CA LEU A 182 0.56 1.98 26.11
C LEU A 182 1.18 3.33 25.79
N ASP A 183 1.36 4.15 26.81
CA ASP A 183 2.16 5.36 26.72
C ASP A 183 3.64 5.00 26.53
N LEU A 184 4.30 5.64 25.56
CA LEU A 184 5.68 5.36 25.17
C LEU A 184 6.71 5.58 26.29
N GLU A 185 6.44 6.51 27.21
CA GLU A 185 7.36 6.86 28.30
C GLU A 185 7.02 6.12 29.59
N ARG A 186 5.74 5.98 29.88
CA ARG A 186 5.24 5.46 31.16
C ARG A 186 5.01 3.94 31.12
N GLY A 187 4.79 3.36 29.95
CA GLY A 187 4.45 1.94 29.80
C GLY A 187 3.07 1.57 30.36
N GLU A 188 2.21 2.57 30.61
CA GLU A 188 0.88 2.42 31.19
C GLU A 188 -0.21 2.60 30.12
N PRO A 189 -1.38 1.94 30.24
CA PRO A 189 -2.47 2.09 29.29
C PRO A 189 -2.92 3.56 29.13
N VAL A 190 -3.10 3.99 27.88
CA VAL A 190 -3.65 5.32 27.59
C VAL A 190 -5.19 5.31 27.55
N PRO A 191 -5.85 6.44 27.86
CA PRO A 191 -7.29 6.59 27.68
C PRO A 191 -7.72 6.44 26.21
N ASP A 192 -8.99 6.09 25.98
CA ASP A 192 -9.55 6.10 24.63
C ASP A 192 -9.50 7.51 24.03
N GLY A 193 -9.20 7.58 22.73
CA GLY A 193 -8.93 8.83 22.01
C GLY A 193 -7.47 9.28 22.05
N CYS A 194 -6.65 8.76 22.97
CA CYS A 194 -5.22 9.07 23.02
C CYS A 194 -4.41 8.12 22.10
N GLU A 195 -3.26 8.62 21.63
CA GLU A 195 -2.28 7.82 20.92
C GLU A 195 -1.43 7.02 21.92
N GLY A 196 -1.09 5.78 21.56
CA GLY A 196 -0.13 4.97 22.29
C GLY A 196 0.48 3.90 21.39
N GLU A 197 1.52 3.25 21.88
CA GLU A 197 2.17 2.13 21.21
C GLU A 197 1.36 0.84 21.39
N LEU A 198 1.24 0.07 20.32
CA LEU A 198 0.51 -1.20 20.34
C LEU A 198 1.44 -2.33 20.78
N VAL A 199 1.13 -2.91 21.93
CA VAL A 199 1.79 -4.09 22.47
C VAL A 199 0.83 -5.28 22.41
N VAL A 200 1.32 -6.41 21.90
CA VAL A 200 0.49 -7.56 21.52
C VAL A 200 0.93 -8.82 22.24
N THR A 201 -0.03 -9.54 22.81
CA THR A 201 0.12 -10.96 23.20
C THR A 201 -0.76 -11.80 22.29
N THR A 202 -0.16 -12.70 21.49
CA THR A 202 -0.92 -13.54 20.56
C THR A 202 -1.62 -14.67 21.31
N LEU A 203 -2.90 -14.88 21.02
CA LEU A 203 -3.72 -15.89 21.69
C LEU A 203 -3.91 -17.06 20.73
N GLY A 204 -3.41 -18.24 21.11
CA GLY A 204 -3.57 -19.49 20.37
C GLY A 204 -2.73 -19.60 19.09
N ILE A 205 -1.70 -18.78 18.91
CA ILE A 205 -0.64 -19.03 17.93
C ILE A 205 0.33 -20.02 18.58
N GLU A 206 0.50 -21.19 17.97
CA GLU A 206 1.34 -22.27 18.51
C GLU A 206 2.76 -22.25 17.93
N GLY A 207 2.91 -21.87 16.66
CA GLY A 207 4.21 -21.95 15.99
C GLY A 207 5.22 -20.91 16.47
N SER A 208 4.76 -19.73 16.85
CA SER A 208 5.59 -18.63 17.37
C SER A 208 4.74 -17.73 18.30
N PRO A 209 4.42 -18.20 19.52
CA PRO A 209 3.65 -17.41 20.47
C PRO A 209 4.43 -16.17 20.90
N LEU A 210 3.72 -15.06 21.07
CA LEU A 210 4.28 -13.77 21.45
C LEU A 210 3.64 -13.29 22.74
N VAL A 211 4.45 -12.80 23.67
CA VAL A 211 3.99 -12.23 24.94
C VAL A 211 4.51 -10.81 25.05
N ARG A 212 3.58 -9.85 25.15
CA ARG A 212 3.86 -8.41 25.16
C ARG A 212 4.88 -7.97 24.10
N PHE A 213 4.67 -8.46 22.88
CA PHE A 213 5.46 -8.08 21.72
C PHE A 213 5.16 -6.64 21.35
N ASP A 214 6.19 -5.82 21.34
CA ASP A 214 6.14 -4.45 20.85
C ASP A 214 6.12 -4.47 19.31
N THR A 215 5.02 -3.99 18.74
CA THR A 215 4.88 -3.88 17.28
C THR A 215 5.68 -2.71 16.71
N GLY A 216 6.00 -1.71 17.55
CA GLY A 216 6.49 -0.40 17.18
C GLY A 216 5.45 0.45 16.45
N ASP A 217 4.20 -0.01 16.33
CA ASP A 217 3.10 0.75 15.74
C ASP A 217 2.43 1.65 16.78
N VAL A 218 2.09 2.86 16.34
CA VAL A 218 1.30 3.81 17.13
C VAL A 218 -0.14 3.70 16.68
N VAL A 219 -1.04 3.50 17.63
CA VAL A 219 -2.47 3.42 17.39
C VAL A 219 -3.22 4.42 18.25
N ARG A 220 -4.42 4.78 17.78
CA ARG A 220 -5.39 5.57 18.54
C ARG A 220 -6.68 4.78 18.68
N ARG A 221 -7.10 4.49 19.90
CA ARG A 221 -8.40 3.85 20.17
C ARG A 221 -9.53 4.86 19.98
N ALA A 222 -10.64 4.43 19.39
CA ALA A 222 -11.83 5.27 19.27
C ALA A 222 -12.45 5.52 20.65
N ALA A 223 -12.91 6.75 20.89
CA ALA A 223 -13.53 7.18 22.16
C ALA A 223 -14.99 6.72 22.34
N GLY A 224 -15.57 5.98 21.38
CA GLY A 224 -16.97 5.61 21.40
C GLY A 224 -17.29 4.35 20.60
N PRO A 225 -18.53 3.85 20.70
CA PRO A 225 -18.96 2.66 19.99
C PRO A 225 -18.95 2.89 18.48
N CYS A 226 -18.61 1.85 17.72
CA CYS A 226 -18.72 1.90 16.27
C CYS A 226 -20.19 1.75 15.84
N ALA A 227 -20.58 2.45 14.77
CA ALA A 227 -21.91 2.34 14.17
C ALA A 227 -22.26 0.92 13.67
N CYS A 228 -21.26 0.04 13.49
CA CYS A 228 -21.52 -1.36 13.14
C CYS A 228 -22.05 -2.22 14.31
N GLY A 229 -22.04 -1.71 15.54
CA GLY A 229 -22.49 -2.43 16.74
C GLY A 229 -21.49 -3.46 17.30
N SER A 230 -20.33 -3.64 16.67
CA SER A 230 -19.27 -4.52 17.20
C SER A 230 -18.74 -4.00 18.54
N PRO A 231 -18.65 -4.84 19.59
CA PRO A 231 -18.07 -4.46 20.87
C PRO A 231 -16.53 -4.48 20.86
N ARG A 232 -15.91 -4.98 19.78
CA ARG A 232 -14.44 -5.03 19.65
C ARG A 232 -13.85 -3.62 19.61
N PRO A 233 -12.66 -3.38 20.18
CA PRO A 233 -12.01 -2.06 20.12
C PRO A 233 -11.82 -1.59 18.69
N ALA A 234 -12.29 -0.38 18.40
CA ALA A 234 -12.01 0.32 17.14
C ALA A 234 -10.71 1.11 17.27
N VAL A 235 -9.84 1.04 16.26
CA VAL A 235 -8.53 1.69 16.28
C VAL A 235 -8.21 2.37 14.95
N THR A 236 -7.35 3.38 15.01
CA THR A 236 -6.65 3.92 13.84
C THR A 236 -5.15 3.63 13.99
N VAL A 237 -4.54 2.99 12.99
CA VAL A 237 -3.10 2.70 12.98
C VAL A 237 -2.38 3.85 12.28
N LEU A 238 -1.62 4.65 13.03
CA LEU A 238 -0.97 5.87 12.54
C LEU A 238 0.37 5.59 11.85
N GLY A 239 0.88 4.36 11.96
CA GLY A 239 2.18 3.94 11.45
C GLY A 239 3.16 3.69 12.60
N ARG A 240 4.45 3.59 12.29
CA ARG A 240 5.45 3.25 13.32
C ARG A 240 5.92 4.47 14.10
N ALA A 241 6.22 4.28 15.38
CA ALA A 241 6.79 5.33 16.23
C ALA A 241 8.10 5.90 15.65
N LEU A 242 8.95 5.03 15.09
CA LEU A 242 10.22 5.41 14.47
C LEU A 242 10.07 6.12 13.10
N ASP A 243 8.91 5.99 12.48
CA ASP A 243 8.60 6.62 11.19
C ASP A 243 7.97 8.01 11.34
N ARG A 244 7.75 8.47 12.59
CA ARG A 244 7.33 9.84 12.88
C ARG A 244 8.34 10.84 12.31
N VAL A 245 7.81 11.94 11.79
CA VAL A 245 8.63 12.99 11.17
C VAL A 245 8.30 14.34 11.78
N GLU A 246 9.35 15.09 12.10
CA GLU A 246 9.18 16.47 12.55
C GLU A 246 9.26 17.42 11.35
N VAL A 247 8.21 18.20 11.08
CA VAL A 247 8.22 19.22 10.04
C VAL A 247 7.90 20.56 10.69
N SER A 248 8.88 21.46 10.68
CA SER A 248 8.76 22.82 11.23
C SER A 248 8.28 22.84 12.69
N GLY A 249 8.87 21.98 13.53
CA GLY A 249 8.56 21.89 14.96
C GLY A 249 7.32 21.08 15.32
N ARG A 250 6.61 20.51 14.32
CA ARG A 250 5.46 19.64 14.54
C ARG A 250 5.80 18.19 14.21
N CYS A 251 5.51 17.28 15.15
CA CYS A 251 5.55 15.85 14.91
C CYS A 251 4.31 15.42 14.10
N VAL A 252 4.52 14.69 13.00
CA VAL A 252 3.47 14.22 12.10
C VAL A 252 3.71 12.75 11.76
N HIS A 253 2.63 11.98 11.73
CA HIS A 253 2.68 10.58 11.32
C HIS A 253 2.60 10.43 9.79
N PRO A 254 3.24 9.41 9.20
CA PRO A 254 3.07 9.08 7.79
C PRO A 254 1.61 8.94 7.36
N TYR A 255 0.77 8.36 8.22
CA TYR A 255 -0.67 8.22 7.99
C TYR A 255 -1.34 9.57 7.71
N GLU A 256 -1.07 10.59 8.53
CA GLU A 256 -1.67 11.91 8.40
C GLU A 256 -1.19 12.64 7.14
N LEU A 257 0.10 12.49 6.80
CA LEU A 257 0.68 13.06 5.58
C LEU A 257 0.08 12.44 4.32
N ILE A 258 -0.07 11.11 4.29
CA ILE A 258 -0.70 10.40 3.17
C ILE A 258 -2.16 10.82 3.04
N ASP A 259 -2.86 10.99 4.17
CA ASP A 259 -4.26 11.42 4.18
C ASP A 259 -4.44 12.84 3.62
N ALA A 260 -3.61 13.78 4.05
CA ALA A 260 -3.62 15.15 3.56
C ALA A 260 -3.20 15.24 2.08
N ALA A 261 -2.18 14.47 1.66
CA ALA A 261 -1.74 14.41 0.27
C ALA A 261 -2.80 13.77 -0.64
N ALA A 262 -3.48 12.71 -0.20
CA ALA A 262 -4.59 12.11 -0.93
C ALA A 262 -5.77 13.08 -1.08
N ALA A 263 -6.08 13.86 -0.04
CA ALA A 263 -7.12 14.90 -0.13
C ALA A 263 -6.76 16.01 -1.14
N ALA A 264 -5.49 16.42 -1.19
CA ALA A 264 -5.00 17.34 -2.20
C ALA A 264 -5.08 16.75 -3.62
N ALA A 265 -4.73 15.47 -3.77
CA ALA A 265 -4.81 14.75 -5.04
C ALA A 265 -6.27 14.62 -5.52
N ASP A 266 -7.21 14.41 -4.61
CA ASP A 266 -8.64 14.43 -4.89
C ASP A 266 -9.13 15.77 -5.45
N ALA A 267 -8.63 16.90 -4.93
CA ALA A 267 -8.96 18.23 -5.44
C ALA A 267 -8.43 18.47 -6.88
N LEU A 268 -7.45 17.69 -7.33
CA LEU A 268 -6.93 17.67 -8.71
C LEU A 268 -7.42 16.45 -9.52
N GLY A 269 -8.41 15.73 -9.00
CA GLY A 269 -9.01 14.60 -9.68
C GLY A 269 -8.03 13.45 -9.92
N SER A 270 -6.94 13.35 -9.14
CA SER A 270 -5.85 12.39 -9.37
C SER A 270 -5.68 11.38 -8.24
N ALA A 271 -5.45 10.12 -8.60
CA ALA A 271 -5.11 9.05 -7.65
C ALA A 271 -3.59 8.86 -7.51
N VAL A 272 -2.81 9.58 -8.32
CA VAL A 272 -1.36 9.46 -8.41
C VAL A 272 -0.74 10.68 -7.75
N PHE A 273 -0.15 10.46 -6.58
CA PHE A 273 0.56 11.49 -5.84
C PHE A 273 1.78 10.92 -5.12
N PHE A 274 2.75 11.77 -4.85
CA PHE A 274 3.91 11.47 -4.03
C PHE A 274 4.19 12.62 -3.07
N ALA A 275 4.38 12.29 -1.79
CA ALA A 275 4.79 13.24 -0.78
C ALA A 275 6.30 13.11 -0.52
N VAL A 276 6.99 14.25 -0.49
CA VAL A 276 8.43 14.36 -0.25
C VAL A 276 8.66 15.30 0.91
N LEU A 277 9.35 14.82 1.94
CA LEU A 277 9.77 15.64 3.07
C LEU A 277 11.07 16.36 2.71
N LEU A 278 11.00 17.69 2.67
CA LEU A 278 12.13 18.57 2.46
C LEU A 278 12.48 19.29 3.77
N PRO A 279 13.67 19.92 3.87
CA PRO A 279 13.96 20.80 5.00
C PRO A 279 12.89 21.91 5.13
N GLY A 280 12.18 21.90 6.27
CA GLY A 280 11.19 22.91 6.65
C GLY A 280 9.85 22.87 5.91
N ARG A 281 9.60 21.91 5.01
CA ARG A 281 8.32 21.80 4.28
C ARG A 281 8.04 20.41 3.71
N VAL A 282 6.80 20.18 3.31
CA VAL A 282 6.36 19.00 2.55
C VAL A 282 6.09 19.41 1.10
N LEU A 283 6.72 18.74 0.14
CA LEU A 283 6.38 18.85 -1.28
C LEU A 283 5.43 17.70 -1.64
N VAL A 284 4.25 18.01 -2.16
CA VAL A 284 3.31 17.02 -2.70
C VAL A 284 3.25 17.19 -4.21
N ARG A 285 3.70 16.17 -4.94
CA ARG A 285 3.65 16.12 -6.40
C ARG A 285 2.44 15.33 -6.82
N ILE A 286 1.61 15.86 -7.72
CA ILE A 286 0.34 15.26 -8.11
C ILE A 286 0.22 15.30 -9.63
N GLU A 287 -0.13 14.19 -10.27
CA GLU A 287 -0.46 14.18 -11.69
C GLU A 287 -1.85 14.78 -11.91
N GLY A 288 -1.93 16.07 -12.23
CA GLY A 288 -3.23 16.74 -12.41
C GLY A 288 -4.05 16.14 -13.54
N GLN A 289 -5.33 15.83 -13.28
CA GLN A 289 -6.26 15.33 -14.31
C GLN A 289 -7.46 16.27 -14.50
N ALA A 290 -8.05 16.72 -13.39
CA ALA A 290 -9.18 17.65 -13.42
C ALA A 290 -9.20 18.46 -12.12
N ARG A 291 -9.16 19.78 -12.20
CA ARG A 291 -9.24 20.62 -11.00
C ARG A 291 -10.70 20.73 -10.53
N VAL A 292 -10.99 20.07 -9.41
CA VAL A 292 -12.31 20.02 -8.76
C VAL A 292 -12.37 20.91 -7.52
N GLY A 293 -11.22 21.32 -6.98
CA GLY A 293 -11.13 22.22 -5.84
C GLY A 293 -9.73 22.83 -5.68
N ASP A 294 -9.47 23.47 -4.55
CA ASP A 294 -8.14 23.95 -4.19
C ASP A 294 -7.36 22.85 -3.44
N PRO A 295 -6.29 22.28 -4.04
CA PRO A 295 -5.51 21.22 -3.41
C PRO A 295 -4.76 21.69 -2.16
N VAL A 296 -4.38 22.97 -2.08
CA VAL A 296 -3.69 23.52 -0.90
C VAL A 296 -4.67 23.63 0.26
N ALA A 297 -5.88 24.13 0.00
CA ALA A 297 -6.94 24.17 1.01
C ALA A 297 -7.33 22.76 1.47
N ALA A 298 -7.44 21.79 0.54
CA ALA A 298 -7.76 20.40 0.86
C ALA A 298 -6.71 19.74 1.77
N PHE A 299 -5.42 19.96 1.49
CA PHE A 299 -4.33 19.51 2.36
C PHE A 299 -4.42 20.16 3.74
N ARG A 300 -4.52 21.50 3.79
CA ARG A 300 -4.54 22.27 5.04
C ARG A 300 -5.77 22.00 5.91
N GLY A 301 -6.88 21.59 5.29
CA GLY A 301 -8.07 21.13 6.03
C GLY A 301 -7.82 19.89 6.88
N ARG A 302 -6.78 19.10 6.58
CA ARG A 302 -6.38 17.92 7.36
C ARG A 302 -5.14 18.18 8.22
N LEU A 303 -4.15 18.85 7.66
CA LEU A 303 -2.91 19.23 8.35
C LEU A 303 -2.74 20.76 8.32
N PRO A 304 -3.42 21.49 9.24
CA PRO A 304 -3.29 22.95 9.31
C PRO A 304 -1.86 23.34 9.68
N ASP A 305 -1.45 24.52 9.21
CA ASP A 305 -0.18 25.19 9.56
C ASP A 305 1.12 24.45 9.16
N LEU A 306 1.03 23.28 8.54
CA LEU A 306 2.20 22.62 7.97
C LEU A 306 2.66 23.39 6.72
N PRO A 307 3.96 23.73 6.58
CA PRO A 307 4.43 24.34 5.34
C PRO A 307 4.39 23.33 4.19
N ILE A 308 3.62 23.65 3.15
CA ILE A 308 3.42 22.76 2.00
C ILE A 308 3.75 23.47 0.69
N GLU A 309 4.22 22.69 -0.26
CA GLU A 309 4.33 23.05 -1.66
C GLU A 309 3.57 21.98 -2.46
N ILE A 310 2.67 22.40 -3.35
CA ILE A 310 1.98 21.47 -4.26
C ILE A 310 2.49 21.72 -5.66
N GLU A 311 3.07 20.69 -6.26
CA GLU A 311 3.52 20.68 -7.64
C GLU A 311 2.56 19.82 -8.46
N GLU A 312 1.78 20.47 -9.31
CA GLU A 312 0.98 19.78 -10.33
C GLU A 312 1.91 19.44 -11.50
N VAL A 313 2.00 18.15 -11.83
CA VAL A 313 2.80 17.63 -12.94
C VAL A 313 1.90 16.96 -13.98
N ALA A 314 2.44 16.70 -15.18
CA ALA A 314 1.66 16.11 -16.24
C ALA A 314 1.35 14.63 -15.94
N ALA A 315 0.25 14.12 -16.51
CA ALA A 315 -0.07 12.71 -16.43
C ALA A 315 1.07 11.84 -17.01
N GLY A 316 1.49 10.81 -16.25
CA GLY A 316 2.61 9.95 -16.59
C GLY A 316 4.00 10.42 -16.10
N ASP A 317 4.11 11.61 -15.50
CA ASP A 317 5.39 12.10 -14.95
C ASP A 317 5.80 11.42 -13.63
N LEU A 318 4.83 11.00 -12.82
CA LEU A 318 5.05 10.32 -11.54
C LEU A 318 4.86 8.80 -11.67
N LEU A 319 3.85 8.38 -12.42
CA LEU A 319 3.55 6.98 -12.65
C LEU A 319 3.70 6.68 -14.14
N ASP A 320 4.91 6.27 -14.52
CA ASP A 320 5.18 5.80 -15.89
C ASP A 320 4.53 4.43 -16.10
N VAL A 321 3.29 4.44 -16.57
CA VAL A 321 2.48 3.25 -16.87
C VAL A 321 3.14 2.38 -17.96
N GLU A 322 3.85 2.98 -18.92
CA GLU A 322 4.48 2.26 -20.03
C GLU A 322 5.68 1.46 -19.53
N MET A 323 6.50 2.07 -18.68
CA MET A 323 7.59 1.40 -17.99
C MET A 323 7.04 0.40 -16.95
N LEU A 324 5.98 0.76 -16.21
CA LEU A 324 5.01 -0.10 -15.50
C LEU A 324 4.78 -1.43 -16.19
N SER A 325 4.56 -1.31 -17.49
CA SER A 325 4.14 -2.42 -18.30
C SER A 325 5.28 -3.30 -18.82
N ARG A 326 6.52 -2.85 -18.66
CA ARG A 326 7.71 -3.47 -19.26
C ARG A 326 8.77 -3.85 -18.25
N SER A 327 8.82 -3.20 -17.09
CA SER A 327 9.82 -3.54 -16.10
C SER A 327 9.35 -4.70 -15.26
N PRO A 328 10.22 -5.69 -15.12
CA PRO A 328 9.95 -6.84 -14.28
C PRO A 328 10.47 -6.65 -12.83
N HIS A 329 11.08 -5.50 -12.53
CA HIS A 329 11.51 -5.14 -11.18
C HIS A 329 10.35 -4.51 -10.41
N VAL A 330 9.73 -5.27 -9.51
CA VAL A 330 8.66 -4.75 -8.64
C VAL A 330 9.18 -4.69 -7.22
N TYR A 331 9.16 -3.50 -6.60
CA TYR A 331 9.55 -3.26 -5.20
C TYR A 331 8.33 -2.78 -4.42
N LYS A 332 8.37 -2.87 -3.07
CA LYS A 332 7.31 -2.31 -2.22
C LYS A 332 7.15 -0.82 -2.52
N PRO A 333 5.98 -0.38 -3.00
CA PRO A 333 5.83 1.01 -3.36
C PRO A 333 5.81 1.95 -2.15
N VAL A 334 6.40 3.13 -2.31
CA VAL A 334 6.50 4.12 -1.22
C VAL A 334 5.93 5.45 -1.69
N VAL A 335 4.86 5.89 -1.01
CA VAL A 335 4.13 7.13 -1.33
C VAL A 335 4.71 8.36 -0.61
N LEU A 336 5.47 8.14 0.48
CA LEU A 336 6.13 9.18 1.28
C LEU A 336 7.64 8.95 1.33
N SER A 337 8.43 9.91 0.88
CA SER A 337 9.91 9.84 0.88
C SER A 337 10.52 10.92 1.77
N ASP A 338 11.48 10.58 2.62
CA ASP A 338 12.21 11.56 3.44
C ASP A 338 13.58 11.89 2.83
N TRP A 339 13.71 13.09 2.26
CA TRP A 339 14.95 13.53 1.59
C TRP A 339 15.95 14.21 2.55
N ARG A 340 15.61 14.33 3.84
CA ARG A 340 16.48 14.92 4.86
C ARG A 340 17.50 13.91 5.40
N ARG A 341 17.19 12.61 5.34
CA ARG A 341 18.05 11.54 5.84
C ARG A 341 19.06 11.06 4.77
N PRO A 342 20.33 10.80 5.12
CA PRO A 342 21.28 10.17 4.21
C PRO A 342 20.88 8.70 3.97
N GLY A 343 20.76 8.27 2.70
CA GLY A 343 20.32 6.92 2.36
C GLY A 343 19.63 6.84 0.99
N ARG A 344 19.00 5.68 0.72
CA ARG A 344 18.32 5.40 -0.55
C ARG A 344 17.08 6.31 -0.64
N ARG A 345 17.16 7.34 -1.49
CA ARG A 345 16.08 8.27 -1.81
C ARG A 345 15.08 7.56 -2.71
N ILE A 346 14.18 6.82 -2.08
CA ILE A 346 13.24 5.91 -2.74
C ILE A 346 11.94 6.69 -2.94
N LEU A 347 11.68 7.09 -4.18
CA LEU A 347 10.34 7.31 -4.73
C LEU A 347 10.11 6.11 -5.62
N THR A 348 9.24 5.17 -5.28
CA THR A 348 9.17 3.94 -6.07
C THR A 348 7.76 3.47 -6.33
N VAL A 349 7.37 3.58 -7.61
CA VAL A 349 7.00 2.43 -8.44
C VAL A 349 8.05 2.43 -9.58
N ILE A 350 9.21 1.81 -9.35
CA ILE A 350 10.48 2.07 -10.08
C ILE A 350 10.37 1.59 -11.51
N GLU A 351 10.41 2.42 -12.53
CA GLU A 351 11.58 3.07 -13.14
C GLU A 351 11.12 4.25 -14.03
N GLY A 352 10.02 4.92 -13.69
CA GLY A 352 9.91 6.37 -13.85
C GLY A 352 10.19 7.00 -12.49
N MET A 353 10.93 8.12 -12.40
CA MET A 353 11.33 8.81 -11.15
C MET A 353 12.67 8.36 -10.49
N MET A 354 13.79 8.56 -11.18
CA MET A 354 15.01 9.02 -10.51
C MET A 354 15.12 10.53 -10.72
N GLU A 355 14.76 11.36 -9.73
CA GLU A 355 15.45 12.64 -9.59
C GLU A 355 16.67 12.39 -8.70
N TRP A 356 17.82 12.25 -9.39
CA TRP A 356 19.11 12.44 -8.76
C TRP A 356 19.10 13.83 -8.08
N PRO A 357 19.72 14.02 -6.90
CA PRO A 357 20.14 15.38 -6.54
C PRO A 357 20.84 15.97 -7.76
N ARG A 358 20.50 17.21 -8.14
CA ARG A 358 21.10 17.94 -9.28
C ARG A 358 22.57 17.52 -9.42
N PRO A 359 22.95 16.85 -10.52
CA PRO A 359 24.19 16.09 -10.57
C PRO A 359 25.37 17.01 -10.34
N GLY A 360 26.27 16.62 -9.45
CA GLY A 360 27.62 17.15 -9.49
C GLY A 360 28.22 16.91 -10.89
N TRP A 361 29.12 17.77 -11.32
CA TRP A 361 29.72 17.75 -12.68
C TRP A 361 30.23 16.37 -13.12
N ALA A 362 30.80 15.58 -12.21
CA ALA A 362 31.30 14.24 -12.49
C ALA A 362 30.19 13.23 -12.85
N GLU A 363 28.97 13.44 -12.36
CA GLU A 363 27.82 12.55 -12.55
C GLU A 363 26.97 12.92 -13.76
N GLY A 364 26.84 14.21 -14.06
CA GLY A 364 26.21 14.69 -15.30
C GLY A 364 26.94 14.13 -16.53
N ARG A 365 28.28 14.05 -16.48
CA ARG A 365 29.08 13.37 -17.52
C ARG A 365 28.77 11.89 -17.64
N ARG A 366 28.54 11.18 -16.52
CA ARG A 366 28.18 9.75 -16.52
C ARG A 366 26.77 9.51 -17.08
N TRP A 367 25.81 10.38 -16.76
CA TRP A 367 24.44 10.32 -17.29
C TRP A 367 24.39 10.60 -18.80
N LEU A 368 25.01 11.69 -19.27
CA LEU A 368 25.14 11.97 -20.72
C LEU A 368 25.78 10.81 -21.47
N ALA A 369 26.84 10.22 -20.90
CA ALA A 369 27.47 9.04 -21.48
C ALA A 369 26.54 7.81 -21.52
N ARG A 370 25.62 7.64 -20.56
CA ARG A 370 24.60 6.58 -20.60
C ARG A 370 23.51 6.88 -21.63
N THR A 371 22.96 8.09 -21.65
CA THR A 371 21.90 8.49 -22.60
C THR A 371 22.37 8.35 -24.04
N LEU A 372 23.61 8.76 -24.33
CA LEU A 372 24.24 8.58 -25.65
C LEU A 372 24.48 7.10 -25.99
N ARG A 373 24.87 6.27 -25.01
CA ARG A 373 25.01 4.81 -25.19
C ARG A 373 23.68 4.13 -25.48
N THR A 374 22.62 4.50 -24.78
CA THR A 374 21.25 3.99 -24.98
C THR A 374 20.70 4.40 -26.34
N ALA A 375 20.90 5.66 -26.75
CA ALA A 375 20.52 6.14 -28.08
C ALA A 375 21.28 5.41 -29.20
N ARG A 376 22.59 5.14 -29.03
CA ARG A 376 23.39 4.35 -29.98
C ARG A 376 22.91 2.90 -30.07
N ARG A 377 22.58 2.26 -28.93
CA ARG A 377 21.99 0.91 -28.91
C ARG A 377 20.64 0.85 -29.62
N ARG A 378 19.73 1.80 -29.37
CA ARG A 378 18.44 1.90 -30.09
C ARG A 378 18.64 2.06 -31.60
N ARG A 379 19.55 2.92 -32.04
CA ARG A 379 19.86 3.08 -33.48
C ARG A 379 20.43 1.81 -34.10
N ARG A 380 21.29 1.07 -33.38
CA ARG A 380 21.83 -0.22 -33.84
C ARG A 380 20.74 -1.28 -33.97
N LEU A 381 19.87 -1.39 -32.95
CA LEU A 381 18.75 -2.34 -32.95
C LEU A 381 17.75 -2.06 -34.09
N VAL A 382 17.40 -0.80 -34.30
CA VAL A 382 16.52 -0.38 -35.42
C VAL A 382 17.17 -0.68 -36.78
N ARG A 383 18.49 -0.53 -36.90
CA ARG A 383 19.22 -0.84 -38.13
C ARG A 383 19.28 -2.35 -38.38
N GLU A 384 19.52 -3.15 -37.35
CA GLU A 384 19.51 -4.62 -37.41
C GLU A 384 18.11 -5.16 -37.78
N LEU A 385 17.04 -4.62 -37.17
CA LEU A 385 15.66 -4.98 -37.50
C LEU A 385 15.27 -4.61 -38.94
N ARG A 386 15.73 -3.44 -39.43
CA ARG A 386 15.52 -3.04 -40.84
C ARG A 386 16.29 -3.91 -41.83
N LEU A 387 17.49 -4.38 -41.46
CA LEU A 387 18.28 -5.30 -42.28
C LEU A 387 17.63 -6.69 -42.32
N ALA A 388 17.16 -7.20 -41.18
CA ALA A 388 16.44 -8.47 -41.10
C ALA A 388 15.09 -8.44 -41.84
N ALA A 389 14.41 -7.29 -41.90
CA ALA A 389 13.19 -7.11 -42.68
C ALA A 389 13.46 -7.04 -44.20
N ARG A 390 14.66 -6.64 -44.62
CA ARG A 390 15.08 -6.60 -46.03
C ARG A 390 15.61 -7.95 -46.54
N SER A 391 16.09 -8.82 -45.66
CA SER A 391 16.52 -10.18 -46.03
C SER A 391 15.38 -11.21 -46.04
N ARG A 392 14.15 -10.78 -45.78
CA ARG A 392 12.91 -11.60 -45.83
C ARG A 392 11.96 -11.19 -46.97
N ARG A 393 12.40 -10.25 -47.82
CA ARG A 393 11.84 -9.98 -49.15
C ARG A 393 12.87 -10.40 -50.18
#